data_AF-A0A0R2LGR7-F1
#
_entry.id   AF-A0A0R2LGR7-F1
#
_cell.length_a   1.000
_cell.length_b   1.000
_cell.length_c   1.000
_cell.angle_alpha   90.00
_cell.angle_beta   90.00
_cell.angle_gamma   90.00
#
_symmetry.space_group_name_H-M   'P 1'
#
loop_
_entity.id
_entity.type
_entity.pdbx_description
1 polymer ?
#
loop_
_entity_poly.entity_id
_entity_poly.type
_entity_poly.pdbx_seq_one_letter_code
_entity_poly.pdbx_strand_id
1 'polypeptide(L)'
;MKMSDRIIKWFFGVPGTIDEHVKAEIGEVSVKALIITFIFELVFNGSLYLYTSLVTITDFETLLYLVTMIQFIAILLIMGGFTTIVLKKRGVTTQEVVADDKRIVEKRLKHKWLRIAPIIFILYWILGTLFTLEGANFFSKIMDLKTMIGSFIFMIIFCPVMYFYEKGNIKVVQNDV
;
A
#
# COMPACT_ATOMS: atom_id res chain seq x y z
N MET A 1 11.61 20.07 11.55
CA MET A 1 10.70 18.89 11.53
C MET A 1 11.56 17.64 11.54
N LYS A 2 11.36 16.70 12.47
CA LYS A 2 12.20 15.50 12.54
C LYS A 2 11.93 14.59 11.34
N MET A 3 12.93 13.81 10.90
CA MET A 3 12.79 12.89 9.76
C MET A 3 11.66 11.86 9.98
N SER A 4 11.46 11.43 11.23
CA SER A 4 10.34 10.59 11.66
C SER A 4 8.98 11.16 11.28
N ASP A 5 8.78 12.44 11.53
CA ASP A 5 7.47 13.09 11.35
C ASP A 5 7.15 13.22 9.86
N ARG A 6 8.18 13.37 9.01
CA ARG A 6 8.02 13.39 7.55
C ARG A 6 7.62 12.01 7.02
N ILE A 7 8.23 10.94 7.53
CA ILE A 7 7.90 9.56 7.13
C ILE A 7 6.49 9.20 7.58
N ILE A 8 6.12 9.53 8.83
CA ILE A 8 4.78 9.29 9.38
C ILE A 8 3.71 10.02 8.58
N LYS A 9 3.91 11.31 8.25
CA LYS A 9 2.97 12.07 7.40
C LYS A 9 2.82 11.44 6.02
N TRP A 10 3.91 10.99 5.42
CA TRP A 10 3.89 10.39 4.08
C TRP A 10 3.21 9.01 4.08
N PHE A 11 3.53 8.16 5.07
CA PHE A 11 3.01 6.80 5.17
C PHE A 11 1.52 6.76 5.55
N PHE A 12 1.11 7.55 6.55
CA PHE A 12 -0.28 7.56 7.02
C PHE A 12 -1.16 8.63 6.33
N GLY A 13 -0.60 9.47 5.46
CA GLY A 13 -1.35 10.48 4.72
C GLY A 13 -1.97 11.58 5.59
N VAL A 14 -1.38 11.88 6.75
CA VAL A 14 -1.92 12.86 7.71
C VAL A 14 -1.80 14.29 7.17
N PRO A 15 -2.92 15.03 7.07
CA PRO A 15 -2.89 16.45 6.73
C PRO A 15 -2.50 17.32 7.92
N GLY A 16 -1.69 18.36 7.68
CA GLY A 16 -1.37 19.35 8.70
C GLY A 16 -0.20 18.97 9.62
N THR A 17 -0.18 19.49 10.85
CA THR A 17 0.88 19.26 11.85
C THR A 17 0.61 17.98 12.63
N ILE A 18 1.65 17.17 12.90
CA ILE A 18 1.51 16.03 13.82
C ILE A 18 1.58 16.61 15.23
N ASP A 19 0.45 16.67 15.91
CA ASP A 19 0.38 16.94 17.34
C ASP A 19 0.56 15.64 18.15
N GLU A 20 0.57 15.75 19.48
CA GLU A 20 0.76 14.62 20.37
C GLU A 20 -0.41 13.63 20.34
N HIS A 21 -1.62 14.14 20.09
CA HIS A 21 -2.83 13.33 19.98
C HIS A 21 -2.81 12.44 18.73
N VAL A 22 -2.56 13.01 17.55
CA VAL A 22 -2.40 12.30 16.28
C VAL A 22 -1.29 11.27 16.37
N LYS A 23 -0.18 11.61 17.03
CA LYS A 23 0.93 10.67 17.23
C LYS A 23 0.55 9.49 18.11
N ALA A 24 -0.20 9.72 19.19
CA ALA A 24 -0.70 8.66 20.06
C ALA A 24 -1.67 7.73 19.31
N GLU A 25 -2.57 8.30 18.51
CA GLU A 25 -3.51 7.51 17.72
C GLU A 25 -2.84 6.65 16.65
N ILE A 26 -1.90 7.23 15.90
CA ILE A 26 -1.09 6.47 14.93
C ILE A 26 -0.31 5.36 15.64
N GLY A 27 0.25 5.64 16.81
CA GLY A 27 0.94 4.66 17.63
C GLY A 27 0.04 3.48 17.99
N GLU A 28 -1.15 3.75 18.53
CA GLU A 28 -2.11 2.70 18.91
C GLU A 28 -2.56 1.85 17.71
N VAL A 29 -2.87 2.50 16.58
CA VAL A 29 -3.27 1.79 15.35
C VAL A 29 -2.13 0.96 14.78
N SER A 30 -0.90 1.47 14.81
CA SER A 30 0.30 0.76 14.35
C SER A 30 0.56 -0.48 15.19
N VAL A 31 0.43 -0.39 16.52
CA VAL A 31 0.57 -1.54 17.43
C VAL A 31 -0.50 -2.60 17.13
N LYS A 32 -1.77 -2.19 16.94
CA LYS A 32 -2.85 -3.12 16.57
C LYS A 32 -2.58 -3.81 15.23
N ALA A 33 -2.15 -3.05 14.21
CA ALA A 33 -1.80 -3.62 12.92
C ALA A 33 -0.65 -4.61 13.02
N LEU A 34 0.38 -4.30 13.82
CA LEU A 34 1.50 -5.20 14.07
C LEU A 34 1.07 -6.50 14.74
N ILE A 35 0.16 -6.44 15.74
CA ILE A 35 -0.40 -7.63 16.39
C ILE A 35 -1.19 -8.48 15.38
N ILE A 36 -2.04 -7.85 14.56
CA ILE A 36 -2.83 -8.56 13.53
C ILE A 36 -1.90 -9.24 12.51
N THR A 37 -0.87 -8.53 12.03
CA THR A 37 0.14 -9.09 11.12
C THR A 37 0.85 -10.27 11.77
N PHE A 38 1.25 -10.15 13.04
CA PHE A 38 1.92 -11.24 13.75
C PHE A 38 1.03 -12.48 13.85
N ILE A 39 -0.25 -12.33 14.20
CA ILE A 39 -1.20 -13.46 14.27
C ILE A 39 -1.40 -14.08 12.89
N PHE A 40 -1.56 -13.25 11.85
CA PHE A 40 -1.68 -13.71 10.47
C PHE A 40 -0.46 -14.55 10.06
N GLU A 41 0.75 -14.03 10.28
CA GLU A 41 2.00 -14.72 9.97
C GLU A 41 2.11 -16.07 10.68
N LEU A 42 1.76 -16.12 11.97
CA LEU A 42 1.83 -17.35 12.75
C LEU A 42 0.86 -18.40 12.21
N VAL A 43 -0.40 -18.01 11.96
CA VAL A 43 -1.42 -18.93 11.43
C VAL A 43 -1.10 -19.36 10.01
N PHE A 44 -0.67 -18.43 9.15
CA PHE A 44 -0.39 -18.70 7.75
C PHE A 44 0.81 -19.62 7.57
N ASN A 45 1.96 -19.28 8.18
CA ASN A 45 3.16 -20.13 8.11
C ASN A 45 2.96 -21.47 8.82
N GLY A 46 2.24 -21.48 9.95
CA GLY A 46 1.90 -22.72 10.66
C GLY A 46 1.02 -23.65 9.81
N SER A 47 0.00 -23.10 9.16
CA SER A 47 -0.88 -23.86 8.25
C SER A 47 -0.14 -24.35 7.02
N LEU A 48 0.74 -23.53 6.45
CA LEU A 48 1.58 -23.90 5.33
C LEU A 48 2.51 -25.05 5.70
N TYR A 49 3.18 -24.96 6.85
CA TYR A 49 4.06 -26.03 7.35
C TYR A 49 3.31 -27.35 7.54
N LEU A 50 2.09 -27.31 8.11
CA LEU A 50 1.26 -28.50 8.23
C LEU A 50 0.86 -29.05 6.85
N TYR A 51 0.47 -28.18 5.92
CA TYR A 51 0.11 -28.57 4.56
C TYR A 51 1.26 -29.25 3.82
N THR A 52 2.46 -28.65 3.86
CA THR A 52 3.65 -29.21 3.19
C THR A 52 4.16 -30.49 3.86
N SER A 53 3.88 -30.69 5.15
CA SER A 53 4.22 -31.93 5.87
C SER A 53 3.28 -33.09 5.57
N LEU A 54 2.04 -32.82 5.16
CA LEU A 54 1.00 -33.83 4.93
C LEU A 54 0.83 -34.20 3.44
N VAL A 55 1.25 -33.33 2.52
CA VAL A 55 1.03 -33.49 1.08
C VAL A 55 2.37 -33.53 0.35
N THR A 56 2.56 -34.50 -0.55
CA THR A 56 3.71 -34.53 -1.46
C THR A 56 3.59 -33.42 -2.50
N ILE A 57 4.49 -32.45 -2.44
CA ILE A 57 4.51 -31.32 -3.37
C ILE A 57 5.25 -31.72 -4.65
N THR A 58 4.53 -31.77 -5.76
CA THR A 58 5.07 -32.07 -7.10
C THR A 58 5.71 -30.85 -7.78
N ASP A 59 5.24 -29.65 -7.47
CA ASP A 59 5.75 -28.38 -8.01
C ASP A 59 5.94 -27.38 -6.87
N PHE A 60 7.16 -27.31 -6.34
CA PHE A 60 7.53 -26.44 -5.24
C PHE A 60 7.57 -24.96 -5.65
N GLU A 61 7.98 -24.69 -6.89
CA GLU A 61 8.17 -23.33 -7.40
C GLU A 61 6.82 -22.61 -7.52
N THR A 62 5.82 -23.28 -8.10
CA THR A 62 4.46 -22.73 -8.16
C THR A 62 3.87 -22.48 -6.78
N LEU A 63 4.08 -23.40 -5.82
CA LEU A 63 3.62 -23.23 -4.45
C LEU A 63 4.28 -22.03 -3.77
N LEU A 64 5.60 -21.88 -3.92
CA LEU A 64 6.38 -20.78 -3.35
C LEU A 64 5.88 -19.43 -3.87
N TYR A 65 5.68 -19.28 -5.18
CA TYR A 65 5.17 -18.04 -5.76
C TYR A 65 3.78 -17.70 -5.27
N LEU A 66 2.88 -18.69 -5.19
CA LEU A 66 1.51 -18.49 -4.75
C LEU A 66 1.45 -18.08 -3.27
N VAL A 67 2.20 -18.77 -2.41
CA VAL A 67 2.30 -18.46 -0.97
C VAL A 67 2.85 -17.06 -0.76
N THR A 68 3.96 -16.73 -1.43
CA THR A 68 4.60 -15.42 -1.32
C THR A 68 3.66 -14.30 -1.79
N MET A 69 2.91 -14.54 -2.86
CA MET A 69 1.92 -13.58 -3.37
C MET A 69 0.78 -13.35 -2.37
N ILE A 70 0.21 -14.43 -1.79
CA ILE A 70 -0.85 -14.32 -0.77
C ILE A 70 -0.35 -13.53 0.44
N GLN A 71 0.85 -13.85 0.93
CA GLN A 71 1.44 -13.21 2.09
C GLN A 71 1.70 -11.72 1.84
N PHE A 72 2.25 -11.38 0.68
CA PHE A 72 2.47 -10.00 0.27
C PHE A 72 1.16 -9.21 0.22
N ILE A 73 0.11 -9.77 -0.39
CA ILE A 73 -1.22 -9.13 -0.45
C ILE A 73 -1.81 -8.96 0.95
N ALA A 74 -1.73 -9.97 1.81
CA ALA A 74 -2.25 -9.91 3.16
C ALA A 74 -1.57 -8.83 4.01
N ILE A 75 -0.23 -8.73 3.95
CA ILE A 75 0.50 -7.67 4.64
C ILE A 75 0.09 -6.29 4.13
N LEU A 76 -0.07 -6.11 2.81
CA LEU A 76 -0.57 -4.84 2.25
C LEU A 76 -1.97 -4.48 2.75
N LEU A 77 -2.88 -5.46 2.84
CA LEU A 77 -4.24 -5.25 3.34
C LEU A 77 -4.27 -4.89 4.82
N ILE A 78 -3.41 -5.51 5.64
CA ILE A 78 -3.34 -5.22 7.08
C ILE A 78 -2.63 -3.87 7.30
N MET A 79 -1.43 -3.71 6.75
CA MET A 79 -0.61 -2.52 7.01
C MET A 79 -1.13 -1.27 6.31
N GLY A 80 -1.68 -1.39 5.12
CA GLY A 80 -2.25 -0.26 4.38
C GLY A 80 -3.76 -0.10 4.61
N GLY A 81 -4.52 -1.17 4.37
CA GLY A 81 -5.98 -1.15 4.45
C GLY A 81 -6.51 -0.96 5.87
N PHE A 82 -6.16 -1.86 6.79
CA PHE A 82 -6.67 -1.79 8.17
C PHE A 82 -6.23 -0.51 8.89
N THR A 83 -4.94 -0.15 8.83
CA THR A 83 -4.44 1.06 9.51
C THR A 83 -5.19 2.30 9.06
N THR A 84 -5.37 2.47 7.75
CA THR A 84 -6.00 3.67 7.24
C THR A 84 -7.51 3.68 7.44
N ILE A 85 -8.20 2.54 7.36
CA ILE A 85 -9.63 2.46 7.70
C ILE A 85 -9.84 2.89 9.15
N VAL A 86 -9.00 2.42 10.07
CA VAL A 86 -9.11 2.77 11.49
C VAL A 86 -8.76 4.23 11.72
N LEU A 87 -7.69 4.75 11.13
CA LEU A 87 -7.32 6.17 11.24
C LEU A 87 -8.36 7.10 10.63
N LYS A 88 -9.01 6.68 9.53
CA LYS A 88 -10.12 7.42 8.92
C LYS A 88 -11.32 7.49 9.85
N LYS A 89 -11.69 6.37 10.49
CA LYS A 89 -12.77 6.33 11.48
C LYS A 89 -12.50 7.24 12.68
N ARG A 90 -11.23 7.44 13.03
CA ARG A 90 -10.82 8.32 14.13
C ARG A 90 -10.58 9.79 13.71
N GLY A 91 -10.78 10.12 12.44
CA GLY A 91 -10.68 11.50 11.96
C GLY A 91 -9.27 12.00 11.64
N VAL A 92 -8.22 11.27 12.04
CA VAL A 92 -6.79 11.67 11.89
C VAL A 92 -6.35 11.94 10.46
N THR A 93 -6.94 11.24 9.49
CA THR A 93 -6.61 11.38 8.05
C THR A 93 -7.56 12.31 7.30
N THR A 94 -8.52 12.93 8.00
CA THR A 94 -9.53 13.78 7.36
C THR A 94 -8.94 15.13 7.01
N GLN A 95 -8.92 15.47 5.72
CA GLN A 95 -8.65 16.85 5.29
C GLN A 95 -9.95 17.63 5.35
N GLU A 96 -10.06 18.53 6.31
CA GLU A 96 -11.11 19.55 6.32
C GLU A 96 -10.71 20.66 5.34
N VAL A 97 -11.54 20.85 4.31
CA VAL A 97 -11.30 21.84 3.26
C VAL A 97 -12.56 22.68 3.09
N VAL A 98 -12.40 23.99 2.98
CA VAL A 98 -13.49 24.93 2.66
C VAL A 98 -14.07 24.59 1.29
N ALA A 99 -15.38 24.71 1.13
CA ALA A 99 -16.10 24.29 -0.10
C ALA A 99 -15.51 24.83 -1.41
N ASP A 100 -14.99 26.06 -1.41
CA ASP A 100 -14.40 26.69 -2.60
C ASP A 100 -13.07 26.07 -3.04
N ASP A 101 -12.29 25.50 -2.11
CA ASP A 101 -10.96 24.94 -2.39
C ASP A 101 -11.00 23.48 -2.82
N LYS A 102 -12.14 22.80 -2.69
CA LYS A 102 -12.31 21.37 -3.01
C LYS A 102 -11.83 21.01 -4.42
N ARG A 103 -12.19 21.84 -5.42
CA ARG A 103 -11.81 21.60 -6.83
C ARG A 103 -10.30 21.75 -7.06
N ILE A 104 -9.64 22.62 -6.29
CA ILE A 104 -8.19 22.85 -6.38
C ILE A 104 -7.44 21.68 -5.75
N VAL A 105 -7.91 21.18 -4.60
CA VAL A 105 -7.35 20.01 -3.92
C VAL A 105 -7.50 18.74 -4.77
N GLU A 106 -8.68 18.50 -5.37
CA GLU A 106 -8.89 17.36 -6.26
C GLU A 106 -7.98 17.40 -7.51
N LYS A 107 -7.80 18.57 -8.13
CA LYS A 107 -6.88 18.73 -9.27
C LYS A 107 -5.42 18.47 -8.87
N ARG A 108 -5.00 18.93 -7.69
CA ARG A 108 -3.65 18.70 -7.15
C ARG A 108 -3.41 17.22 -6.88
N LEU A 109 -4.41 16.53 -6.34
CA LEU A 109 -4.39 15.09 -6.08
C LEU A 109 -4.25 14.28 -7.37
N LYS A 110 -5.01 14.64 -8.42
CA LYS A 110 -4.90 14.00 -9.74
C LYS A 110 -3.49 14.17 -10.33
N HIS A 111 -2.92 15.38 -10.26
CA HIS A 111 -1.57 15.64 -10.76
C HIS A 111 -0.49 14.90 -9.96
N LYS A 112 -0.65 14.77 -8.63
CA LYS A 112 0.24 13.96 -7.78
C LYS A 112 0.29 12.51 -8.26
N TRP A 113 -0.87 11.87 -8.41
CA TRP A 113 -0.93 10.47 -8.87
C TRP A 113 -0.47 10.29 -10.32
N LEU A 114 -0.76 11.23 -11.21
CA LEU A 114 -0.27 11.20 -12.59
C LEU A 114 1.26 11.31 -12.66
N ARG A 115 1.88 12.13 -11.80
CA ARG A 115 3.35 12.28 -11.74
C ARG A 115 4.04 11.06 -11.12
N ILE A 116 3.38 10.39 -10.16
CA ILE A 116 3.93 9.21 -9.47
C ILE A 116 3.72 7.93 -10.30
N ALA A 117 2.72 7.87 -11.18
CA ALA A 117 2.43 6.72 -12.03
C ALA A 117 3.65 6.12 -12.76
N PRO A 118 4.48 6.89 -13.52
CA PRO A 118 5.66 6.33 -14.18
C PRO A 118 6.70 5.78 -13.19
N ILE A 119 6.82 6.36 -11.99
CA ILE A 119 7.73 5.87 -10.96
C ILE A 119 7.24 4.52 -10.41
N ILE A 120 5.93 4.40 -10.15
CA ILE A 120 5.31 3.14 -9.70
C ILE A 120 5.50 2.05 -10.76
N PHE A 121 5.30 2.38 -12.03
CA PHE A 121 5.52 1.46 -13.14
C PHE A 121 6.95 0.93 -13.17
N ILE A 122 7.95 1.82 -13.18
CA ILE A 122 9.37 1.44 -13.21
C ILE A 122 9.73 0.58 -11.99
N LEU A 123 9.27 0.98 -10.80
CA LEU A 123 9.57 0.27 -9.56
C LEU A 123 8.97 -1.15 -9.56
N TYR A 124 7.69 -1.28 -9.92
CA TYR A 124 7.02 -2.57 -9.99
C TYR A 124 7.61 -3.46 -11.09
N TRP A 125 8.01 -2.87 -12.22
CA TRP A 125 8.64 -3.60 -13.33
C TRP A 125 10.01 -4.15 -12.94
N ILE A 126 10.85 -3.35 -12.29
CA ILE A 126 12.15 -3.82 -11.79
C ILE A 126 11.96 -4.92 -10.75
N LEU A 127 11.05 -4.73 -9.79
CA LEU A 127 10.76 -5.73 -8.77
C LEU A 127 10.23 -7.04 -9.38
N GLY A 128 9.25 -6.97 -10.28
CA GLY A 128 8.71 -8.14 -10.97
C GLY A 128 9.76 -8.89 -11.80
N THR A 129 10.72 -8.16 -12.37
CA THR A 129 11.86 -8.75 -13.08
C THR A 129 12.81 -9.47 -12.11
N LEU A 130 13.09 -8.89 -10.95
CA LEU A 130 13.95 -9.49 -9.93
C LEU A 130 13.34 -10.78 -9.34
N PHE A 131 12.03 -10.82 -9.17
CA PHE A 131 11.33 -12.00 -8.65
C PHE A 131 11.21 -13.16 -9.65
N THR A 132 11.40 -12.90 -10.94
CA THR A 132 11.25 -13.91 -12.01
C THR A 132 12.59 -14.31 -12.63
N LEU A 133 13.68 -14.01 -11.91
CA LEU A 133 15.06 -14.14 -12.36
C LEU A 133 15.56 -15.58 -12.13
N GLU A 134 14.95 -16.53 -12.84
CA GLU A 134 15.29 -17.96 -12.82
C GLU A 134 16.54 -18.24 -13.69
N GLY A 135 17.72 -17.81 -13.22
CA GLY A 135 19.01 -18.10 -13.88
C GLY A 135 19.25 -17.40 -15.23
N ALA A 136 18.28 -16.64 -15.74
CA ALA A 136 18.41 -15.82 -16.94
C ALA A 136 19.10 -14.47 -16.66
N ASN A 137 19.73 -13.88 -17.67
CA ASN A 137 20.34 -12.55 -17.55
C ASN A 137 19.27 -11.48 -17.23
N PHE A 138 19.57 -10.57 -16.29
CA PHE A 138 18.66 -9.50 -15.88
C PHE A 138 18.13 -8.69 -17.07
N PHE A 139 18.99 -8.36 -18.04
CA PHE A 139 18.61 -7.60 -19.24
C PHE A 139 17.67 -8.35 -20.19
N SER A 140 17.74 -9.69 -20.25
CA SER A 140 16.79 -10.46 -21.06
C SER A 140 15.43 -10.57 -20.38
N LYS A 141 15.41 -10.61 -19.04
CA LYS A 141 14.17 -10.70 -18.26
C LYS A 141 13.46 -9.35 -18.11
N ILE A 142 14.19 -8.24 -18.02
CA ILE A 142 13.57 -6.91 -17.95
C ILE A 142 12.84 -6.56 -19.26
N MET A 143 13.37 -7.04 -20.39
CA MET A 143 12.75 -6.87 -21.71
C MET A 143 11.64 -7.90 -22.00
N ASP A 144 11.28 -8.74 -21.02
CA ASP A 144 10.16 -9.67 -21.17
C ASP A 144 8.84 -8.88 -21.26
N LEU A 145 8.12 -9.08 -22.37
CA LEU A 145 6.85 -8.41 -22.62
C LEU A 145 5.82 -8.71 -21.52
N LYS A 146 5.89 -9.91 -20.92
CA LYS A 146 4.96 -10.33 -19.86
C LYS A 146 5.12 -9.50 -18.59
N THR A 147 6.35 -9.32 -18.12
CA THR A 147 6.64 -8.53 -16.91
C THR A 147 6.33 -7.05 -17.14
N MET A 148 6.62 -6.53 -18.33
CA MET A 148 6.30 -5.16 -18.73
C MET A 148 4.78 -4.91 -18.78
N ILE A 149 4.01 -5.77 -19.46
CA ILE A 149 2.55 -5.64 -19.55
C ILE A 149 1.90 -5.79 -18.17
N GLY A 150 2.33 -6.76 -17.36
CA GLY A 150 1.82 -6.94 -16.00
C GLY A 150 2.04 -5.71 -15.12
N SER A 151 3.21 -5.07 -15.25
CA SER A 151 3.55 -3.84 -14.54
C SER A 151 2.71 -2.64 -15.00
N PHE A 152 2.40 -2.58 -16.30
CA PHE A 152 1.58 -1.53 -16.88
C PHE A 152 0.12 -1.64 -16.42
N ILE A 153 -0.45 -2.86 -16.45
CA ILE A 153 -1.80 -3.14 -15.93
C ILE A 153 -1.87 -2.79 -14.45
N PHE A 154 -0.86 -3.19 -13.65
CA PHE A 154 -0.79 -2.83 -12.24
C PHE A 154 -0.82 -1.31 -12.03
N MET A 155 0.01 -0.54 -12.75
CA MET A 155 0.01 0.92 -12.67
C MET A 155 -1.37 1.52 -13.01
N ILE A 156 -2.01 1.05 -14.08
CA ILE A 156 -3.32 1.54 -14.54
C ILE A 156 -4.41 1.29 -13.52
N ILE A 157 -4.38 0.17 -12.80
CA ILE A 157 -5.39 -0.14 -11.77
C ILE A 157 -5.05 0.58 -10.46
N PHE A 158 -3.78 0.56 -10.06
CA PHE A 158 -3.34 1.06 -8.76
C PHE A 158 -3.48 2.59 -8.62
N CYS A 159 -3.08 3.36 -9.64
CA CYS A 159 -3.10 4.83 -9.54
C CYS A 159 -4.52 5.40 -9.40
N PRO A 160 -5.54 4.95 -10.16
CA PRO A 160 -6.93 5.37 -9.95
C PRO A 160 -7.49 4.93 -8.59
N VAL A 161 -7.23 3.70 -8.15
CA VAL A 161 -7.68 3.21 -6.84
C VAL A 161 -7.16 4.11 -5.73
N MET A 162 -5.87 4.43 -5.76
CA MET A 162 -5.25 5.32 -4.78
C MET A 162 -5.76 6.77 -4.89
N TYR A 163 -6.04 7.26 -6.10
CA TYR A 163 -6.66 8.57 -6.29
C TYR A 163 -8.06 8.64 -5.67
N PHE A 164 -8.93 7.66 -5.93
CA PHE A 164 -10.29 7.63 -5.37
C PHE A 164 -10.27 7.49 -3.85
N TYR A 165 -9.31 6.72 -3.35
CA TYR A 165 -9.09 6.56 -1.94
C TYR A 165 -8.71 7.86 -1.23
N GLU A 166 -7.68 8.56 -1.72
CA GLU A 166 -7.28 9.86 -1.16
C GLU A 166 -8.39 10.91 -1.35
N LYS A 167 -9.12 10.87 -2.47
CA LYS A 167 -10.28 11.75 -2.71
C LYS A 167 -11.38 11.54 -1.67
N GLY A 168 -11.62 10.30 -1.27
CA GLY A 168 -12.62 9.96 -0.24
C GLY A 168 -12.25 10.42 1.17
N ASN A 169 -11.07 10.99 1.39
CA ASN A 169 -10.61 11.51 2.69
C ASN A 169 -10.74 13.05 2.80
N ILE A 170 -11.20 13.73 1.75
CA ILE A 170 -11.47 15.17 1.75
C ILE A 170 -12.90 15.38 2.26
N LYS A 171 -13.06 15.98 3.45
CA LYS A 171 -14.35 16.45 3.97
C LYS A 171 -14.49 17.94 3.72
N VAL A 172 -15.65 18.32 3.19
CA VAL A 172 -15.98 19.72 2.94
C VAL A 172 -16.61 20.28 4.21
N VAL A 173 -16.05 21.36 4.74
CA VAL A 173 -16.64 22.12 5.85
C VAL A 173 -17.23 23.41 5.27
N GLN A 174 -18.46 23.75 5.64
CA GLN A 174 -19.05 25.06 5.33
C GLN A 174 -18.40 26.09 6.26
N ASN A 175 -17.93 27.20 5.69
CA ASN A 175 -17.57 28.36 6.51
C ASN A 175 -18.85 28.86 7.18
N ASP A 176 -18.99 28.63 8.47
CA ASP A 176 -19.82 29.48 9.30
C ASP A 176 -19.06 30.81 9.46
N VAL A 177 -19.69 31.87 8.95
CA VAL A 177 -19.21 33.26 8.86
C VAL A 177 -18.70 33.78 10.19
#